data_AF-A0A830CV68-F1
#
_entry.id   AF-A0A830CV68-F1
#
_cell.length_a   1.000
_cell.length_b   1.000
_cell.length_c   1.000
_cell.angle_alpha   90.00
_cell.angle_beta   90.00
_cell.angle_gamma   90.00
#
_symmetry.space_group_name_H-M   'P 1'
#
loop_
_entity.id
_entity.type
_entity.pdbx_description
1 polymer ?
#
loop_
_entity_poly.entity_id
_entity_poly.type
_entity_poly.pdbx_seq_one_letter_code
_entity_poly.pdbx_strand_id
1 'polypeptide(L)' 'MEYTIVVAEAADSPATLQYLAPYTGAALAEYFMYRKQHTLIIYDDPSKQAQA' A
#
# COMPACT_ATOMS: atom_id res chain seq x y z
N MET A 1 -12.63 11.56 1.77
CA MET A 1 -11.35 10.82 1.78
C MET A 1 -10.33 11.47 2.72
N GLU A 2 -10.75 12.23 3.73
CA GLU A 2 -9.82 13.02 4.57
C GLU A 2 -8.93 12.17 5.49
N TYR A 3 -9.28 10.90 5.71
CA TYR A 3 -8.55 9.96 6.57
C TYR A 3 -8.05 8.73 5.79
N THR A 4 -7.91 8.85 4.47
CA THR A 4 -7.56 7.73 3.60
C THR A 4 -6.38 8.10 2.73
N ILE A 5 -5.32 7.29 2.79
CA ILE A 5 -4.19 7.39 1.88
C ILE A 5 -4.35 6.26 0.86
N VAL A 6 -4.35 6.62 -0.42
CA VAL A 6 -4.42 5.67 -1.53
C VAL A 6 -3.04 5.55 -2.14
N VAL A 7 -2.45 4.35 -2.06
CA VAL A 7 -1.24 3.99 -2.79
C VAL A 7 -1.71 3.18 -3.99
N ALA A 8 -1.58 3.74 -5.19
CA ALA A 8 -2.05 3.12 -6.42
C ALA A 8 -0.93 3.05 -7.44
N GLU A 9 -0.69 1.85 -7.96
CA GLU A 9 0.14 1.61 -9.14
C GLU A 9 -0.74 0.94 -10.20
N ALA A 10 -0.65 1.43 -11.43
CA ALA A 10 -1.43 0.89 -12.53
C ALA A 10 -0.74 -0.35 -13.11
N ALA A 11 -1.48 -1.16 -13.87
CA ALA A 11 -0.95 -2.40 -14.44
C ALA A 11 0.18 -2.16 -15.46
N ASP A 12 0.27 -0.95 -16.02
CA ASP A 12 1.32 -0.48 -16.92
C ASP A 12 2.53 0.12 -16.17
N SER A 13 2.45 0.30 -14.86
CA SER A 13 3.60 0.71 -14.04
C SER A 13 4.69 -0.37 -14.05
N PRO A 14 5.97 0.01 -13.97
CA PRO A 14 7.09 -0.92 -13.80
C PRO A 14 6.84 -1.94 -12.68
N ALA A 15 7.17 -3.21 -12.94
CA ALA A 15 6.98 -4.31 -11.99
C ALA A 15 7.61 -4.03 -10.61
N THR A 16 8.77 -3.37 -10.57
CA THR A 16 9.42 -2.93 -9.33
C THR A 16 8.57 -1.99 -8.49
N LEU A 17 7.77 -1.11 -9.10
CA LEU A 17 6.86 -0.22 -8.37
C LEU A 17 5.62 -0.97 -7.88
N GLN A 18 5.08 -1.89 -8.69
CA GLN A 18 3.97 -2.76 -8.27
C GLN A 18 4.35 -3.65 -7.06
N TYR A 19 5.59 -4.15 -7.03
CA TYR A 19 6.11 -4.90 -5.89
C TYR A 19 6.25 -4.04 -4.62
N LEU A 20 6.71 -2.79 -4.76
CA LEU A 20 6.95 -1.86 -3.64
C LEU A 20 5.68 -1.18 -3.10
N ALA A 21 4.62 -1.08 -3.89
CA ALA A 21 3.36 -0.44 -3.52
C ALA A 21 2.78 -0.96 -2.18
N PRO A 22 2.65 -2.28 -1.95
CA PRO A 22 2.14 -2.81 -0.68
C PRO A 22 3.09 -2.54 0.50
N TYR A 23 4.41 -2.57 0.31
CA TYR A 23 5.37 -2.20 1.37
C TYR A 23 5.25 -0.73 1.75
N THR A 24 5.01 0.14 0.77
CA THR A 24 4.78 1.58 1.01
C THR A 24 3.49 1.80 1.80
N GLY A 25 2.40 1.09 1.45
CA GLY A 25 1.15 1.10 2.21
C GLY A 25 1.32 0.63 3.66
N ALA A 26 2.11 -0.43 3.87
CA ALA A 26 2.43 -0.95 5.19
C ALA A 26 3.20 0.07 6.05
N ALA A 27 4.26 0.67 5.52
CA ALA A 27 5.06 1.66 6.23
C ALA A 27 4.25 2.91 6.64
N LEU A 28 3.34 3.35 5.77
CA LEU A 28 2.43 4.46 6.06
C LEU A 28 1.45 4.11 7.18
N ALA A 29 0.90 2.90 7.18
CA ALA A 29 0.02 2.46 8.26
C ALA A 29 0.79 2.28 9.58
N GLU A 30 1.99 1.72 9.55
CA GLU A 30 2.86 1.61 10.73
C GLU A 30 3.14 2.98 11.36
N TYR A 31 3.37 4.01 10.54
CA TYR A 31 3.58 5.39 11.03
C TYR A 31 2.41 5.91 11.88
N PHE A 32 1.16 5.61 11.52
CA PHE A 32 -0.02 5.98 12.31
C PHE A 32 -0.23 5.03 13.50
N MET A 33 0.08 3.74 13.33
CA MET A 33 0.03 2.75 14.41
C MET A 33 0.98 3.13 15.56
N TYR A 34 2.22 3.54 15.24
CA TYR A 34 3.20 4.00 16.24
C TYR A 34 2.78 5.30 16.95
N ARG A 35 1.82 6.05 16.39
CA ARG A 35 1.19 7.21 17.05
C ARG A 35 -0.04 6.85 17.88
N LYS A 36 -0.25 5.56 18.16
CA LYS A 36 -1.41 5.03 18.90
C LYS A 36 -2.75 5.29 18.19
N GLN A 37 -2.72 5.42 16.87
CA GLN A 37 -3.94 5.50 16.07
C GLN A 37 -4.30 4.11 15.54
N HIS A 38 -5.60 3.84 15.41
CA HIS A 38 -6.08 2.63 14.77
C HIS A 38 -5.97 2.78 13.25
N THR A 39 -5.34 1.80 12.60
CA THR A 39 -5.05 1.83 11.17
C THR A 39 -5.62 0.61 10.48
N LEU A 40 -6.21 0.80 9.31
CA LEU A 40 -6.70 -0.27 8.44
C LEU A 40 -5.90 -0.24 7.15
N ILE A 41 -5.41 -1.41 6.72
CA ILE A 41 -4.70 -1.60 5.46
C ILE A 41 -5.53 -2.55 4.60
N ILE A 42 -5.71 -2.20 3.33
CA ILE A 42 -6.38 -3.03 2.33
C ILE A 42 -5.42 -3.14 1.14
N TYR A 43 -5.13 -4.37 0.72
CA TYR A 43 -4.32 -4.67 -0.47
C TYR A 43 -5.23 -5.14 -1.59
N ASP A 44 -5.19 -4.48 -2.75
CA ASP A 44 -5.98 -4.83 -3.94
C ASP A 44 -5.08 -4.76 -5.18
N ASP A 45 -4.56 -5.86 -5.71
CA ASP A 45 -4.66 -7.25 -5.26
C ASP A 45 -3.25 -7.86 -5.07
N PRO A 46 -3.07 -8.79 -4.11
CA PRO A 46 -1.76 -9.39 -3.86
C PRO A 46 -1.28 -10.30 -5.01
N SER A 47 -2.15 -10.69 -5.95
CA SER A 47 -1.75 -11.52 -7.10
C SER A 47 -0.92 -10.73 -8.11
N LYS A 48 -1.22 -9.45 -8.35
CA LYS A 48 -0.38 -8.57 -9.16
C LYS A 48 0.99 -8.32 -8.53
N GLN A 49 1.05 -8.12 -7.21
CA GLN A 49 2.33 -8.03 -6.50
C GLN A 49 3.16 -9.31 -6.67
N ALA A 50 2.54 -10.48 -6.62
CA ALA A 50 3.23 -11.76 -6.76
C ALA A 50 3.69 -12.06 -8.20
N GLN A 51 3.10 -11.39 -9.19
CA GLN A 51 3.44 -11.56 -10.61
C GLN A 51 4.50 -10.56 -11.11
N ALA A 52 4.65 -9.44 -10.41
CA ALA A 52 5.66 -8.41 -10.66
C ALA A 52 7.07 -8.86 -10.26
#